data_AF-D0Z343-F1
#
_entry.id   AF-D0Z343-F1
#
_cell.length_a   1.000
_cell.length_b   1.000
_cell.length_c   1.000
_cell.angle_alpha   90.00
_cell.angle_beta   90.00
_cell.angle_gamma   90.00
#
_symmetry.space_group_name_H-M   'P 1'
#
loop_
_entity.id
_entity.type
_entity.pdbx_description
1 polymer ?
#
loop_
_entity_poly.entity_id
_entity_poly.type
_entity_poly.pdbx_seq_one_letter_code
_entity_poly.pdbx_strand_id
1 'polypeptide(L)'
;MTPFSQINMVRSQQIYATFVNGKVITKQIYDLYQQSFLESPLYTELYNHLDHFTQLYLHIGYTLNFNVEGEFFYISRSEAEEDADTNATKIQAMLLIIARYWVDKGYDLDDLLTPVIGLGRTALEEIAEQTIYDDIRQALGIETWDKALNYLADRNFLYQCGDKHYILSSAGMHFLNLHVEKYTHEQD
;
A
#
# COMPACT_ATOMS: atom_id res chain seq x y z
N MET A 1 28.25 6.69 -1.38
CA MET A 1 27.70 6.79 -2.75
C MET A 1 28.26 5.66 -3.63
N THR A 2 27.40 4.71 -4.03
CA THR A 2 27.75 3.57 -4.90
C THR A 2 27.83 4.01 -6.37
N PRO A 3 28.88 3.63 -7.13
CA PRO A 3 28.96 3.88 -8.56
C PRO A 3 27.79 3.25 -9.34
N PHE A 4 27.26 3.94 -10.36
CA PHE A 4 26.18 3.44 -11.22
C PHE A 4 26.48 2.06 -11.83
N SER A 5 27.74 1.80 -12.19
CA SER A 5 28.17 0.52 -12.77
C SER A 5 28.07 -0.67 -11.83
N GLN A 6 27.89 -0.44 -10.52
CA GLN A 6 27.78 -1.48 -9.51
C GLN A 6 26.33 -1.77 -9.10
N ILE A 7 25.37 -0.96 -9.57
CA ILE A 7 23.95 -1.16 -9.30
C ILE A 7 23.39 -2.23 -10.23
N ASN A 8 22.52 -3.11 -9.71
CA ASN A 8 21.88 -4.11 -10.54
C ASN A 8 20.92 -3.42 -11.53
N MET A 9 21.30 -3.38 -12.80
CA MET A 9 20.53 -2.71 -13.86
C MET A 9 19.10 -3.23 -13.98
N VAL A 10 18.89 -4.56 -13.92
CA VAL A 10 17.57 -5.17 -14.05
C VAL A 10 16.67 -4.76 -12.89
N ARG A 11 17.18 -4.82 -11.65
CA ARG A 11 16.42 -4.38 -10.47
C ARG A 11 16.17 -2.88 -10.48
N SER A 12 17.14 -2.07 -10.89
CA SER A 12 16.95 -0.62 -11.02
C SER A 12 15.82 -0.28 -12.00
N GLN A 13 15.73 -0.99 -13.13
CA GLN A 13 14.62 -0.82 -14.08
C GLN A 13 13.27 -1.26 -13.49
N GLN A 14 13.25 -2.38 -12.75
CA GLN A 14 12.05 -2.86 -12.07
C GLN A 14 11.59 -1.89 -10.98
N ILE A 15 12.50 -1.36 -10.17
CA ILE A 15 12.22 -0.33 -9.15
C ILE A 15 11.58 0.89 -9.81
N TYR A 16 12.17 1.39 -10.90
CA TYR A 16 11.62 2.50 -11.67
C TYR A 16 10.21 2.21 -12.17
N ALA A 17 10.02 1.07 -12.86
CA ALA A 17 8.72 0.66 -13.38
C ALA A 17 7.68 0.53 -12.26
N THR A 18 8.03 -0.03 -11.10
CA THR A 18 7.13 -0.16 -9.95
C THR A 18 6.68 1.21 -9.46
N PHE A 19 7.60 2.15 -9.25
CA PHE A 19 7.25 3.45 -8.71
C PHE A 19 6.48 4.35 -9.68
N VAL A 20 6.82 4.38 -10.98
CA VAL A 20 6.06 5.20 -11.95
C VAL A 20 4.62 4.71 -12.16
N ASN A 21 4.33 3.45 -11.82
CA ASN A 21 2.98 2.91 -11.77
C ASN A 21 2.27 3.20 -10.43
N GLY A 22 2.83 4.07 -9.58
CA GLY A 22 2.23 4.48 -8.30
C GLY A 22 2.23 3.38 -7.23
N LYS A 23 3.07 2.35 -7.38
CA LYS A 23 3.17 1.25 -6.43
C LYS A 23 4.22 1.55 -5.37
N VAL A 24 3.99 1.08 -4.15
CA VAL A 24 5.02 1.06 -3.10
C VAL A 24 5.91 -0.19 -3.22
N ILE A 25 7.12 -0.11 -2.66
CA ILE A 25 8.02 -1.27 -2.52
C ILE A 25 8.18 -1.55 -1.03
N THR A 26 7.51 -2.59 -0.55
CA THR A 26 7.60 -3.09 0.83
C THR A 26 8.78 -4.04 0.99
N LYS A 27 9.26 -4.21 2.23
CA LYS A 27 10.30 -5.18 2.57
C LYS A 27 9.90 -6.61 2.31
N GLN A 28 8.66 -6.97 2.62
CA GLN A 28 8.12 -8.30 2.38
C GLN A 28 6.93 -8.26 1.42
N ILE A 29 6.85 -9.27 0.58
CA ILE A 29 5.77 -9.49 -0.39
C ILE A 29 5.17 -10.86 -0.09
N TYR A 30 3.84 -10.95 -0.10
CA TYR A 30 3.18 -12.23 0.05
C TYR A 30 3.24 -13.03 -1.26
N ASP A 31 3.80 -14.23 -1.22
CA ASP A 31 3.82 -15.16 -2.34
C ASP A 31 2.65 -16.15 -2.22
N LEU A 32 1.72 -16.07 -3.17
CA LEU A 32 0.51 -16.90 -3.16
C LEU A 32 0.80 -18.39 -3.34
N TYR A 33 1.87 -18.75 -4.05
CA TYR A 33 2.21 -20.15 -4.33
C TYR A 33 2.87 -20.82 -3.13
N GLN A 34 3.76 -20.11 -2.45
CA GLN A 34 4.43 -20.56 -1.23
C GLN A 34 3.58 -20.33 0.03
N GLN A 35 2.49 -19.55 -0.10
CA GLN A 35 1.61 -19.14 1.00
C GLN A 35 2.39 -18.51 2.16
N SER A 36 3.36 -17.68 1.84
CA SER A 36 4.30 -17.10 2.82
C SER A 36 4.81 -15.73 2.38
N PHE A 37 5.24 -14.93 3.36
CA PHE A 37 5.96 -13.70 3.08
C PHE A 37 7.41 -13.98 2.68
N LEU A 38 7.85 -13.34 1.59
CA LEU A 38 9.21 -13.39 1.07
C LEU A 38 9.84 -11.99 1.10
N GLU A 39 11.15 -11.93 1.34
CA GLU A 39 11.91 -10.69 1.24
C GLU A 39 11.91 -10.16 -0.21
N SER A 40 11.64 -8.86 -0.36
CA SER A 40 11.59 -8.16 -1.63
C SER A 40 13.00 -7.86 -2.14
N PRO A 41 13.41 -8.42 -3.29
CA PRO A 41 14.73 -8.13 -3.87
C PRO A 41 14.87 -6.66 -4.25
N LEU A 42 13.75 -5.99 -4.57
CA LEU A 42 13.72 -4.57 -4.91
C LEU A 42 13.92 -3.70 -3.68
N TYR A 43 13.31 -4.07 -2.55
CA TYR A 43 13.55 -3.39 -1.27
C TYR A 43 15.00 -3.54 -0.85
N THR A 44 15.56 -4.77 -0.91
CA THR A 44 16.97 -5.01 -0.56
C THR A 44 17.91 -4.17 -1.42
N GLU A 45 17.66 -4.07 -2.73
CA GLU A 45 18.47 -3.24 -3.64
C GLU A 45 18.37 -1.75 -3.27
N LEU A 46 17.16 -1.23 -3.01
CA LEU A 46 16.94 0.15 -2.56
C LEU A 46 17.67 0.44 -1.25
N TYR A 47 17.48 -0.42 -0.25
CA TYR A 47 18.05 -0.25 1.08
C TYR A 47 19.58 -0.28 1.06
N ASN A 48 20.17 -1.23 0.33
CA ASN A 48 21.63 -1.36 0.23
C ASN A 48 22.30 -0.21 -0.54
N HIS A 49 21.53 0.48 -1.39
CA HIS A 49 22.03 1.54 -2.26
C HIS A 49 21.21 2.83 -2.12
N LEU A 50 20.76 3.13 -0.90
CA LEU A 50 19.82 4.23 -0.64
C LEU A 50 20.31 5.57 -1.20
N ASP A 51 21.53 5.99 -0.86
CA ASP A 51 22.13 7.24 -1.38
C ASP A 51 22.07 7.34 -2.90
N HIS A 52 22.32 6.23 -3.58
CA HIS A 52 22.31 6.17 -5.05
C HIS A 52 20.91 6.43 -5.59
N PHE A 53 19.91 5.70 -5.08
CA PHE A 53 18.54 5.84 -5.56
C PHE A 53 17.93 7.18 -5.16
N THR A 54 18.22 7.70 -3.96
CA THR A 54 17.80 9.04 -3.54
C THR A 54 18.29 10.10 -4.53
N GLN A 55 19.56 10.06 -4.94
CA GLN A 55 20.11 10.99 -5.92
C GLN A 55 19.54 10.77 -7.32
N LEU A 56 19.40 9.51 -7.74
CA LEU A 56 18.79 9.18 -9.03
C LEU A 56 17.38 9.76 -9.14
N TYR A 57 16.50 9.49 -8.17
CA TYR A 57 15.13 9.99 -8.20
C TYR A 57 15.06 11.52 -8.13
N LEU A 58 15.93 12.14 -7.33
CA LEU A 58 16.04 13.60 -7.28
C LEU A 58 16.39 14.18 -8.66
N HIS A 59 17.32 13.57 -9.39
CA HIS A 59 17.71 14.01 -10.73
C HIS A 59 16.62 13.88 -11.78
N ILE A 60 15.67 12.96 -11.60
CA ILE A 60 14.54 12.75 -12.52
C ILE A 60 13.23 13.36 -12.01
N GLY A 61 13.31 14.30 -11.06
CA GLY A 61 12.17 15.11 -10.62
C GLY A 61 11.27 14.46 -9.57
N TYR A 62 11.76 13.46 -8.84
CA TYR A 62 11.04 12.80 -7.76
C TYR A 62 11.79 12.88 -6.44
N THR A 63 11.05 12.77 -5.34
CA THR A 63 11.60 12.47 -4.02
C THR A 63 11.42 10.99 -3.74
N LEU A 64 12.50 10.27 -3.46
CA LEU A 64 12.42 8.91 -2.90
C LEU A 64 12.18 9.02 -1.40
N ASN A 65 11.05 8.49 -0.94
CA ASN A 65 10.68 8.46 0.46
C ASN A 65 10.92 7.05 1.00
N PHE A 66 11.61 6.97 2.14
CA PHE A 66 11.77 5.73 2.89
C PHE A 66 11.02 5.86 4.21
N ASN A 67 10.00 5.02 4.38
CA ASN A 67 9.30 4.92 5.65
C ASN A 67 9.96 3.80 6.48
N VAL A 68 10.66 4.20 7.54
CA VAL A 68 11.43 3.27 8.39
C VAL A 68 10.49 2.41 9.24
N GLU A 69 9.40 2.98 9.75
CA GLU A 69 8.46 2.27 10.66
C GLU A 69 7.65 1.20 9.92
N GLY A 70 7.16 1.51 8.72
CA GLY A 70 6.43 0.56 7.88
C GLY A 70 7.31 -0.29 6.95
N GLU A 71 8.62 -0.06 6.95
CA GLU A 71 9.60 -0.76 6.10
C GLU A 71 9.20 -0.79 4.61
N PHE A 72 8.95 0.39 4.02
CA PHE A 72 8.62 0.52 2.60
C PHE A 72 9.14 1.80 1.96
N PHE A 73 9.27 1.77 0.63
CA PHE A 73 9.64 2.92 -0.19
C PHE A 73 8.50 3.33 -1.11
N TYR A 74 8.45 4.62 -1.43
CA TYR A 74 7.59 5.21 -2.46
C TYR A 74 8.23 6.47 -3.04
N ILE A 75 7.75 6.93 -4.19
CA ILE A 75 8.18 8.22 -4.75
C ILE A 75 7.04 9.24 -4.69
N SER A 76 7.41 10.51 -4.53
CA SER A 76 6.51 11.66 -4.65
C SER A 76 7.12 12.70 -5.58
N ARG A 77 6.31 13.62 -6.11
CA ARG A 77 6.77 14.81 -6.82
C ARG A 77 6.63 16.03 -5.91
N SER A 78 7.51 17.01 -6.08
CA SER A 78 7.51 18.27 -5.32
C SER A 78 6.32 19.16 -5.66
N GLU A 79 5.79 19.05 -6.88
CA GLU A 79 4.54 19.65 -7.31
C GLU A 79 3.48 18.54 -7.27
N ALA A 80 2.53 18.63 -6.33
CA ALA A 80 1.42 17.70 -6.26
C ALA A 80 0.54 17.88 -7.51
N GLU A 81 0.59 16.92 -8.44
CA GLU A 81 -0.35 16.84 -9.56
C GLU A 81 -1.73 16.39 -9.05
N GLU A 82 -2.81 16.87 -9.67
CA GLU A 82 -4.20 16.51 -9.32
C GLU A 82 -4.41 14.97 -9.28
N ASP A 83 -3.72 14.24 -10.16
CA ASP A 83 -3.78 12.77 -10.22
C ASP A 83 -3.12 12.10 -9.00
N ALA A 84 -2.05 12.68 -8.46
CA ALA A 84 -1.38 12.14 -7.27
C ALA A 84 -2.27 12.30 -6.03
N ASP A 85 -2.92 13.45 -5.90
CA ASP A 85 -3.86 13.74 -4.82
C ASP A 85 -5.10 12.83 -4.90
N THR A 86 -5.62 12.63 -6.11
CA THR A 86 -6.73 11.69 -6.36
C THR A 86 -6.37 10.26 -5.98
N ASN A 87 -5.16 9.80 -6.30
CA ASN A 87 -4.72 8.46 -5.97
C ASN A 87 -4.56 8.25 -4.46
N ALA A 88 -3.92 9.21 -3.78
CA ALA A 88 -3.78 9.18 -2.33
C ALA A 88 -5.16 9.15 -1.66
N THR A 89 -6.08 10.01 -2.07
CA THR A 89 -7.45 10.07 -1.55
C THR A 89 -8.17 8.74 -1.67
N LYS A 90 -8.06 8.06 -2.82
CA LYS A 90 -8.65 6.73 -3.05
C LYS A 90 -8.07 5.67 -2.10
N ILE A 91 -6.75 5.63 -1.95
CA ILE A 91 -6.09 4.66 -1.06
C ILE A 91 -6.54 4.90 0.38
N GLN A 92 -6.46 6.14 0.84
CA GLN A 92 -6.80 6.54 2.21
C GLN A 92 -8.25 6.22 2.56
N ALA A 93 -9.19 6.57 1.68
CA ALA A 93 -10.61 6.30 1.92
C ALA A 93 -10.91 4.79 1.97
N MET A 94 -10.28 3.98 1.12
CA MET A 94 -10.49 2.52 1.15
C MET A 94 -9.87 1.88 2.41
N LEU A 95 -8.66 2.30 2.81
CA LEU A 95 -8.06 1.83 4.06
C LEU A 95 -8.92 2.22 5.27
N LEU A 96 -9.51 3.42 5.26
CA LEU A 96 -10.40 3.88 6.32
C LEU A 96 -11.69 3.05 6.41
N ILE A 97 -12.30 2.69 5.27
CA ILE A 97 -13.47 1.80 5.26
C ILE A 97 -13.12 0.44 5.89
N ILE A 98 -11.98 -0.14 5.50
CA ILE A 98 -11.50 -1.41 6.06
C ILE A 98 -11.28 -1.28 7.57
N ALA A 99 -10.55 -0.25 8.00
CA ALA A 99 -10.26 0.02 9.41
C ALA A 99 -11.52 0.16 10.24
N ARG A 100 -12.46 0.98 9.77
CA ARG A 100 -13.72 1.24 10.46
C ARG A 100 -14.55 -0.03 10.60
N TYR A 101 -14.71 -0.80 9.53
CA TYR A 101 -15.40 -2.08 9.60
C TYR A 101 -14.74 -3.02 10.62
N TRP A 102 -13.42 -3.09 10.63
CA TRP A 102 -12.65 -3.95 11.53
C TRP A 102 -12.85 -3.58 13.01
N VAL A 103 -12.72 -2.28 13.31
CA VAL A 103 -12.89 -1.73 14.66
C VAL A 103 -14.35 -1.84 15.13
N ASP A 104 -15.33 -1.57 14.26
CA ASP A 104 -16.76 -1.69 14.59
C ASP A 104 -17.15 -3.13 14.95
N LYS A 105 -16.42 -4.13 14.43
CA LYS A 105 -16.58 -5.56 14.79
C LYS A 105 -15.80 -5.97 16.05
N GLY A 106 -14.96 -5.08 16.58
CA GLY A 106 -14.10 -5.35 17.74
C GLY A 106 -12.91 -6.26 17.43
N TYR A 107 -12.50 -6.34 16.17
CA TYR A 107 -11.31 -7.10 15.75
C TYR A 107 -10.03 -6.30 15.96
N ASP A 108 -8.90 -7.00 16.08
CA ASP A 108 -7.59 -6.38 16.13
C ASP A 108 -7.16 -6.02 14.71
N LEU A 109 -6.68 -4.80 14.49
CA LEU A 109 -6.20 -4.37 13.17
C LEU A 109 -5.02 -5.23 12.68
N ASP A 110 -4.21 -5.78 13.59
CA ASP A 110 -3.10 -6.67 13.25
C ASP A 110 -3.59 -7.98 12.58
N ASP A 111 -4.86 -8.35 12.74
CA ASP A 111 -5.47 -9.47 12.03
C ASP A 111 -5.44 -9.27 10.50
N LEU A 112 -5.46 -8.02 10.03
CA LEU A 112 -5.38 -7.69 8.60
C LEU A 112 -4.02 -8.02 7.98
N LEU A 113 -2.97 -8.22 8.78
CA LEU A 113 -1.67 -8.71 8.32
C LEU A 113 -1.60 -10.24 8.26
N THR A 114 -2.56 -10.94 8.86
CA THR A 114 -2.50 -12.38 9.11
C THR A 114 -3.22 -13.17 8.00
N PRO A 115 -2.52 -13.98 7.18
CA PRO A 115 -3.12 -14.67 6.02
C PRO A 115 -4.28 -15.62 6.33
N VAL A 116 -4.33 -16.15 7.55
CA VAL A 116 -5.41 -17.07 7.97
C VAL A 116 -6.65 -16.33 8.49
N ILE A 117 -6.52 -15.03 8.83
CA ILE A 117 -7.63 -14.20 9.31
C ILE A 117 -8.03 -13.26 8.18
N GLY A 118 -7.24 -12.21 7.95
CA GLY A 118 -7.28 -11.33 6.79
C GLY A 118 -8.65 -10.75 6.42
N LEU A 119 -8.68 -9.92 5.40
CA LEU A 119 -9.91 -9.44 4.79
C LEU A 119 -10.50 -10.53 3.88
N GLY A 120 -11.27 -11.43 4.49
CA GLY A 120 -11.94 -12.54 3.81
C GLY A 120 -13.30 -12.18 3.19
N ARG A 121 -13.86 -13.13 2.42
CA ARG A 121 -15.11 -12.96 1.66
C ARG A 121 -16.27 -12.39 2.48
N THR A 122 -16.55 -12.96 3.66
CA THR A 122 -17.66 -12.51 4.50
C THR A 122 -17.50 -11.05 4.91
N ALA A 123 -16.28 -10.62 5.27
CA ALA A 123 -16.02 -9.22 5.58
C ALA A 123 -16.22 -8.31 4.36
N LEU A 124 -15.82 -8.76 3.17
CA LEU A 124 -16.05 -8.02 1.92
C LEU A 124 -17.54 -7.88 1.59
N GLU A 125 -18.32 -8.93 1.79
CA GLU A 125 -19.77 -8.93 1.59
C GLU A 125 -20.45 -7.97 2.58
N GLU A 126 -20.09 -8.04 3.87
CA GLU A 126 -20.64 -7.14 4.89
C GLU A 126 -20.25 -5.67 4.66
N ILE A 127 -19.03 -5.39 4.20
CA ILE A 127 -18.63 -4.03 3.76
C ILE A 127 -19.51 -3.58 2.59
N ALA A 128 -19.77 -4.46 1.62
CA ALA A 128 -20.54 -4.13 0.43
C ALA A 128 -22.03 -3.88 0.71
N GLU A 129 -22.57 -4.42 1.79
CA GLU A 129 -23.97 -4.21 2.21
C GLU A 129 -24.20 -2.86 2.90
N GLN A 130 -23.15 -2.18 3.35
CA GLN A 130 -23.24 -0.91 4.05
C GLN A 130 -23.40 0.26 3.07
N THR A 131 -24.58 0.89 3.05
CA THR A 131 -24.89 2.02 2.15
C THR A 131 -23.86 3.14 2.26
N ILE A 132 -23.42 3.48 3.47
CA ILE A 132 -22.43 4.54 3.69
C ILE A 132 -21.08 4.24 3.02
N TYR A 133 -20.65 2.98 3.00
CA TYR A 133 -19.40 2.59 2.35
C TYR A 133 -19.56 2.59 0.83
N ASP A 134 -20.74 2.22 0.33
CA ASP A 134 -21.05 2.29 -1.09
C ASP A 134 -21.07 3.74 -1.60
N ASP A 135 -21.68 4.67 -0.86
CA ASP A 135 -21.71 6.10 -1.18
C ASP A 135 -20.29 6.68 -1.28
N ILE A 136 -19.40 6.36 -0.34
CA ILE A 136 -17.99 6.78 -0.36
C ILE A 136 -17.28 6.24 -1.60
N ARG A 137 -17.43 4.93 -1.88
CA ARG A 137 -16.84 4.28 -3.05
C ARG A 137 -17.31 4.93 -4.37
N GLN A 138 -18.60 5.24 -4.48
CA GLN A 138 -19.17 5.92 -5.64
C GLN A 138 -18.63 7.35 -5.80
N ALA A 139 -18.52 8.11 -4.70
CA ALA A 139 -17.96 9.46 -4.70
C ALA A 139 -16.51 9.50 -5.20
N LEU A 140 -15.75 8.42 -5.00
CA LEU A 140 -14.39 8.27 -5.50
C LEU A 140 -14.32 7.81 -6.98
N GLY A 141 -15.46 7.61 -7.64
CA GLY A 141 -15.53 7.15 -9.02
C GLY A 141 -15.09 5.70 -9.21
N ILE A 142 -15.14 4.87 -8.16
CA ILE A 142 -14.80 3.44 -8.24
C ILE A 142 -16.10 2.68 -8.51
N GLU A 143 -16.16 1.89 -9.59
CA GLU A 143 -17.43 1.26 -10.04
C GLU A 143 -17.85 0.03 -9.24
N THR A 144 -16.92 -0.76 -8.70
CA THR A 144 -17.22 -1.97 -7.91
C THR A 144 -16.23 -2.16 -6.76
N TRP A 145 -16.62 -2.94 -5.74
CA TRP A 145 -15.72 -3.34 -4.64
C TRP A 145 -14.50 -4.12 -5.13
N ASP A 146 -14.67 -4.95 -6.16
CA ASP A 146 -13.55 -5.65 -6.79
C ASP A 146 -12.54 -4.69 -7.42
N LYS A 147 -13.03 -3.63 -8.08
CA LYS A 147 -12.15 -2.57 -8.60
C LYS A 147 -11.48 -1.80 -7.46
N ALA A 148 -12.14 -1.59 -6.32
CA ALA A 148 -11.54 -0.95 -5.14
C ALA A 148 -10.39 -1.79 -4.57
N LEU A 149 -10.60 -3.10 -4.38
CA LEU A 149 -9.57 -4.01 -3.86
C LEU A 149 -8.41 -4.17 -4.83
N ASN A 150 -8.70 -4.33 -6.13
CA ASN A 150 -7.67 -4.38 -7.17
C ASN A 150 -6.88 -3.08 -7.23
N TYR A 151 -7.52 -1.94 -7.01
CA TYR A 151 -6.83 -0.65 -7.00
C TYR A 151 -5.77 -0.54 -5.88
N LEU A 152 -6.06 -1.08 -4.69
CA LEU A 152 -5.11 -1.20 -3.58
C LEU A 152 -4.03 -2.26 -3.87
N ALA A 153 -4.44 -3.42 -4.37
CA ALA A 153 -3.54 -4.54 -4.64
C ALA A 153 -2.52 -4.19 -5.75
N ASP A 154 -2.99 -3.54 -6.82
CA ASP A 154 -2.14 -3.08 -7.93
C ASP A 154 -1.05 -2.13 -7.47
N ARG A 155 -1.24 -1.44 -6.35
CA ARG A 155 -0.30 -0.47 -5.76
C ARG A 155 0.51 -1.03 -4.59
N ASN A 156 0.41 -2.33 -4.31
CA ASN A 156 1.08 -3.04 -3.22
C ASN A 156 0.69 -2.55 -1.81
N PHE A 157 -0.52 -2.02 -1.62
CA PHE A 157 -1.05 -1.74 -0.28
C PHE A 157 -1.66 -2.99 0.36
N LEU A 158 -1.90 -4.02 -0.45
CA LEU A 158 -2.71 -5.17 -0.09
C LEU A 158 -2.31 -6.35 -1.00
N TYR A 159 -2.29 -7.56 -0.45
CA TYR A 159 -1.95 -8.78 -1.18
C TYR A 159 -3.11 -9.77 -1.16
N GLN A 160 -3.37 -10.39 -2.30
CA GLN A 160 -4.30 -11.51 -2.36
C GLN A 160 -3.62 -12.77 -1.83
N CYS A 161 -4.21 -13.42 -0.83
CA CYS A 161 -3.72 -14.68 -0.27
C CYS A 161 -4.68 -15.86 -0.47
N GLY A 162 -5.83 -15.61 -1.10
CA GLY A 162 -6.79 -16.64 -1.50
C GLY A 162 -7.91 -16.07 -2.39
N ASP A 163 -8.91 -16.90 -2.68
CA ASP A 163 -10.10 -16.45 -3.42
C ASP A 163 -10.92 -15.49 -2.54
N LYS A 164 -11.06 -14.23 -2.99
CA LYS A 164 -11.66 -13.13 -2.22
C LYS A 164 -11.11 -13.03 -0.79
N HIS A 165 -9.82 -13.26 -0.63
CA HIS A 165 -9.14 -13.18 0.66
C HIS A 165 -7.85 -12.39 0.51
N TYR A 166 -7.70 -11.39 1.36
CA TYR A 166 -6.66 -10.39 1.24
C TYR A 166 -6.00 -10.09 2.58
N ILE A 167 -4.77 -9.61 2.55
CA ILE A 167 -4.05 -9.07 3.71
C ILE A 167 -3.46 -7.72 3.35
N LEU A 168 -3.31 -6.83 4.32
CA LEU A 168 -2.58 -5.59 4.12
C LEU A 168 -1.08 -5.87 3.96
N SER A 169 -0.43 -5.07 3.13
CA SER A 169 1.03 -4.99 3.16
C SER A 169 1.48 -4.14 4.34
N SER A 170 2.78 -4.14 4.64
CA SER A 170 3.32 -3.27 5.70
C SER A 170 3.04 -1.78 5.44
N ALA A 171 3.00 -1.37 4.17
CA ALA A 171 2.60 -0.01 3.78
C ALA A 171 1.10 0.22 4.03
N GLY A 172 0.23 -0.71 3.61
CA GLY A 172 -1.20 -0.65 3.88
C GLY A 172 -1.52 -0.49 5.36
N MET A 173 -0.89 -1.31 6.19
CA MET A 173 -1.05 -1.26 7.64
C MET A 173 -0.52 0.03 8.25
N HIS A 174 0.65 0.52 7.82
CA HIS A 174 1.21 1.77 8.32
C HIS A 174 0.26 2.95 8.04
N PHE A 175 -0.23 3.09 6.81
CA PHE A 175 -1.17 4.18 6.48
C PHE A 175 -2.52 4.02 7.18
N LEU A 176 -2.98 2.79 7.37
CA LEU A 176 -4.19 2.52 8.14
C LEU A 176 -4.04 3.00 9.59
N ASN A 177 -2.97 2.63 10.27
CA ASN A 177 -2.71 3.02 11.65
C ASN A 177 -2.59 4.53 11.81
N LEU A 178 -1.88 5.20 10.88
CA LEU A 178 -1.82 6.67 10.85
C LEU A 178 -3.20 7.35 10.74
N HIS A 179 -4.17 6.70 10.11
CA HIS A 179 -5.54 7.23 10.03
C HIS A 179 -6.28 7.05 11.35
N VAL A 180 -6.18 5.85 11.94
CA VAL A 180 -6.82 5.56 13.22
C VAL A 180 -6.31 6.50 14.31
N GLU A 181 -5.00 6.71 14.40
CA GLU A 181 -4.38 7.64 15.36
C GLU A 181 -4.88 9.09 15.19
N LYS A 182 -4.96 9.58 13.95
CA LYS A 182 -5.49 10.93 13.67
C LYS A 182 -6.96 11.06 14.08
N TYR A 183 -7.78 10.05 13.78
CA TYR A 183 -9.19 10.03 14.17
C TYR A 183 -9.39 10.01 15.68
N THR A 184 -8.53 9.30 16.42
CA THR A 184 -8.59 9.30 17.90
C THR A 184 -8.19 10.65 18.50
N HIS A 185 -7.21 11.35 17.91
CA HIS A 185 -6.77 12.65 18.41
C HIS A 185 -7.71 13.82 18.06
N GLU A 186 -8.56 13.68 17.05
CA GLU A 186 -9.57 14.70 16.70
C GLU A 186 -10.86 14.60 17.53
N GLN A 187 -11.00 13.58 18.37
CA GLN A 187 -12.16 13.38 19.27
C GLN A 187 -11.89 13.78 20.73
N ASP A 188 -10.65 14.14 21.07
CA ASP A 188 -10.22 14.70 22.37
C ASP A 188 -10.13 16.24 22.33
#